data_AF-A0A150H539-F1
#
_entry.id   AF-A0A150H539-F1
#
_cell.length_a   1.000
_cell.length_b   1.000
_cell.length_c   1.000
_cell.angle_alpha   90.00
_cell.angle_beta   90.00
_cell.angle_gamma   90.00
#
_symmetry.space_group_name_H-M   'P 1'
#
loop_
_entity.id
_entity.type
_entity.pdbx_description
1 polymer ?
#
loop_
_entity_poly.entity_id
_entity_poly.type
_entity_poly.pdbx_seq_one_letter_code
_entity_poly.pdbx_strand_id
1 'polypeptide(L)'
;MPYLHQLGVDAARTGIPLLRPMALEFPDDPAVAYLDRQYMFGPSLLVAPVMSASGEVEFYLPDGEWTSLLSGEHVAGGRWRRENHGFETLPLYVRPGAVLAWGAREDRPDYDYFDAASD
;
A
#
# COMPACT_ATOMS: atom_id res chain seq x y z
N MET A 1 -7.34 -6.18 -9.14
CA MET A 1 -6.78 -5.65 -10.40
C MET A 1 -7.23 -4.25 -10.79
N PRO A 2 -8.50 -3.83 -10.64
CA PRO A 2 -8.96 -2.53 -11.14
C PRO A 2 -8.09 -1.34 -10.70
N TYR A 3 -7.74 -1.28 -9.41
CA TYR A 3 -6.78 -0.30 -8.88
C TYR A 3 -5.43 -0.33 -9.60
N LEU A 4 -4.81 -1.51 -9.71
CA LEU A 4 -3.48 -1.67 -10.32
C LEU A 4 -3.45 -1.31 -11.80
N HIS A 5 -4.51 -1.63 -12.53
CA HIS A 5 -4.63 -1.25 -13.93
C HIS A 5 -4.67 0.28 -14.08
N GLN A 6 -5.46 0.97 -13.24
CA GLN A 6 -5.48 2.42 -13.23
C GLN A 6 -4.09 3.01 -12.95
N LEU A 7 -3.34 2.45 -12.00
CA LEU A 7 -1.96 2.89 -11.75
C LEU A 7 -1.06 2.71 -12.98
N GLY A 8 -1.21 1.61 -13.72
CA GLY A 8 -0.47 1.37 -14.97
C GLY A 8 -0.78 2.42 -16.05
N VAL A 9 -2.06 2.78 -16.20
CA VAL A 9 -2.50 3.85 -17.11
C VAL A 9 -1.92 5.19 -16.69
N ASP A 10 -1.96 5.51 -15.39
CA ASP A 10 -1.44 6.77 -14.87
C ASP A 10 0.08 6.87 -15.04
N ALA A 11 0.81 5.77 -14.79
CA ALA A 11 2.24 5.70 -14.99
C ALA A 11 2.63 5.92 -16.47
N ALA A 12 1.92 5.29 -17.41
CA ALA A 12 2.15 5.47 -18.83
C ALA A 12 1.90 6.92 -19.30
N ARG A 13 0.94 7.61 -18.67
CA ARG A 13 0.57 9.00 -19.05
C ARG A 13 1.44 10.06 -18.40
N THR A 14 1.85 9.85 -17.15
CA THR A 14 2.46 10.89 -16.30
C THR A 14 3.91 10.63 -15.94
N GLY A 15 4.38 9.38 -16.10
CA GLY A 15 5.69 8.93 -15.64
C GLY A 15 5.77 8.69 -14.13
N ILE A 16 4.68 8.89 -13.36
CA ILE A 16 4.66 8.59 -11.92
C ILE A 16 4.66 7.06 -11.74
N PRO A 17 5.64 6.48 -11.02
CA PRO A 17 5.73 5.04 -10.89
C PRO A 17 4.62 4.46 -10.00
N LEU A 18 4.40 3.15 -10.15
CA LEU A 18 3.49 2.39 -9.28
C LEU A 18 4.11 2.25 -7.88
N LEU A 19 5.37 1.80 -7.80
CA LEU A 19 6.12 1.76 -6.54
C LEU A 19 6.80 3.11 -6.35
N ARG A 20 6.33 3.86 -5.36
CA ARG A 20 6.74 5.23 -5.09
C ARG A 20 7.59 5.26 -3.81
N PRO A 21 8.82 5.80 -3.87
CA PRO A 21 9.57 6.12 -2.67
C PRO A 21 8.73 7.00 -1.74
N MET A 22 8.85 6.83 -0.43
CA MET A 22 8.05 7.60 0.51
C MET A 22 8.24 9.12 0.35
N ALA A 23 9.47 9.57 0.06
CA ALA A 23 9.79 10.96 -0.21
C ALA A 23 9.11 11.56 -1.45
N LEU A 24 8.69 10.72 -2.42
CA LEU A 24 7.91 11.17 -3.57
C LEU A 24 6.46 11.51 -3.18
N GLU A 25 5.87 10.70 -2.28
CA GLU A 25 4.45 10.83 -1.90
C GLU A 25 4.25 11.80 -0.71
N PHE A 26 5.26 11.93 0.16
CA PHE A 26 5.22 12.77 1.36
C PHE A 26 6.44 13.70 1.43
N PRO A 27 6.60 14.63 0.46
CA PRO A 27 7.81 15.46 0.36
C PRO A 27 8.02 16.41 1.55
N ASP A 28 6.94 16.76 2.26
CA ASP A 28 6.96 17.68 3.41
C ASP A 28 7.25 16.96 4.75
N ASP A 29 7.31 15.63 4.75
CA ASP A 29 7.59 14.85 5.95
C ASP A 29 9.10 14.50 6.02
N PRO A 30 9.87 15.11 6.93
CA PRO A 30 11.30 14.84 7.02
C PRO A 30 11.63 13.41 7.45
N ALA A 31 10.69 12.70 8.09
CA ALA A 31 10.90 11.32 8.52
C ALA A 31 11.06 10.35 7.33
N VAL A 32 10.56 10.72 6.15
CA VAL A 32 10.54 9.82 5.00
C VAL A 32 11.77 9.90 4.11
N ALA A 33 12.67 10.87 4.33
CA ALA A 33 13.78 11.19 3.45
C ALA A 33 14.74 10.01 3.19
N TYR A 34 14.87 9.10 4.17
CA TYR A 34 15.78 7.96 4.11
C TYR A 34 15.07 6.60 4.14
N LEU A 35 13.75 6.57 3.96
CA LEU A 35 12.99 5.31 3.96
C LEU A 35 13.19 4.57 2.63
N ASP A 36 13.87 3.43 2.72
CA ASP A 36 14.21 2.55 1.60
C ASP A 36 13.62 1.12 1.73
N ARG A 37 13.11 0.77 2.91
CA ARG A 37 12.51 -0.55 3.22
C ARG A 37 10.98 -0.58 3.20
N GLN A 38 10.36 0.50 2.76
CA GLN A 38 8.91 0.62 2.56
C GLN A 38 8.63 1.56 1.40
N TYR A 39 7.44 1.46 0.82
CA TYR A 39 7.04 2.29 -0.31
C TYR A 39 5.53 2.46 -0.35
N MET A 40 5.10 3.46 -1.13
CA MET A 40 3.70 3.59 -1.51
C MET A 40 3.46 2.84 -2.82
N PHE A 41 2.43 2.00 -2.87
CA PHE A 41 2.00 1.32 -4.08
C PHE A 41 0.78 2.04 -4.66
N GLY A 42 1.07 2.95 -5.60
CA GLY A 42 0.18 4.03 -5.98
C GLY A 42 -0.04 5.03 -4.84
N PRO A 43 -1.08 5.87 -4.90
CA PRO A 43 -1.33 6.90 -3.89
C PRO A 43 -1.99 6.37 -2.61
N SER A 44 -2.49 5.13 -2.61
CA SER A 44 -3.45 4.66 -1.61
C SER A 44 -2.94 3.56 -0.67
N LEU A 45 -1.88 2.84 -1.04
CA LEU A 45 -1.39 1.69 -0.26
C LEU A 45 0.04 1.92 0.19
N LEU A 46 0.32 1.71 1.47
CA LEU A 46 1.67 1.62 2.02
C LEU A 46 2.02 0.16 2.22
N VAL A 47 3.21 -0.24 1.75
CA VAL A 47 3.72 -1.60 1.82
C VAL A 47 5.08 -1.57 2.52
N ALA A 48 5.26 -2.37 3.57
CA ALA A 48 6.57 -2.58 4.19
C ALA A 48 6.91 -4.09 4.19
N PRO A 49 7.72 -4.56 3.23
CA PRO A 49 8.11 -5.96 3.18
C PRO A 49 8.86 -6.41 4.43
N VAL A 50 8.55 -7.61 4.92
CA VAL A 50 9.26 -8.24 6.04
C VAL A 50 10.59 -8.80 5.52
N MET A 51 11.71 -8.20 5.92
CA MET A 51 13.06 -8.60 5.50
C MET A 51 13.80 -9.44 6.56
N SER A 52 13.09 -9.90 7.59
CA SER A 52 13.62 -10.74 8.67
C SER A 52 13.03 -12.14 8.64
N ALA A 53 13.86 -13.16 8.88
CA ALA A 53 13.37 -14.53 9.08
C ALA A 53 12.51 -14.70 10.34
N SER A 54 12.64 -13.81 11.33
CA SER A 54 11.81 -13.85 12.55
C SER A 54 10.39 -13.36 12.33
N GLY A 55 10.09 -12.70 11.20
CA GLY A 55 8.82 -12.03 10.94
C GLY A 55 8.80 -10.55 11.35
N GLU A 56 9.85 -10.09 12.02
CA GLU A 56 9.93 -8.74 12.57
C GLU A 56 10.15 -7.68 11.48
N VAL A 57 9.38 -6.61 11.56
CA VAL A 57 9.42 -5.49 10.62
C VAL A 57 9.19 -4.19 11.36
N GLU A 58 9.93 -3.16 10.95
CA GLU A 58 9.81 -1.80 11.46
C GLU A 58 9.62 -0.84 10.28
N PHE A 59 8.58 -0.02 10.38
CA PHE A 59 8.16 0.88 9.30
C PHE A 59 7.51 2.14 9.89
N TYR A 60 7.50 3.22 9.11
CA TYR A 60 6.93 4.50 9.47
C TYR A 60 5.60 4.71 8.75
N LEU A 61 4.57 5.10 9.49
CA LEU A 61 3.34 5.61 8.89
C LEU A 61 3.38 7.15 8.96
N PRO A 62 3.27 7.86 7.82
CA PRO A 62 3.04 9.30 7.81
C PRO A 62 1.79 9.71 8.57
N ASP A 63 1.65 11.00 8.89
CA ASP A 63 0.51 11.50 9.65
C ASP A 63 -0.86 11.10 9.03
N GLY A 64 -1.84 10.86 9.91
CA GLY A 64 -3.19 10.41 9.54
C GLY A 64 -3.60 9.08 10.17
N GLU A 65 -4.85 8.69 9.95
CA GLU A 65 -5.42 7.40 10.40
C GLU A 65 -5.38 6.38 9.26
N TRP A 66 -4.57 5.34 9.42
CA TRP A 66 -4.34 4.30 8.43
C TRP A 66 -5.14 3.04 8.78
N THR A 67 -5.60 2.31 7.77
CA THR A 67 -6.34 1.06 7.96
C THR A 67 -5.54 -0.11 7.43
N SER A 68 -5.25 -1.12 8.23
CA SER A 68 -4.66 -2.37 7.76
C SER A 68 -5.61 -3.03 6.75
N LEU A 69 -5.15 -3.28 5.52
CA LEU A 69 -5.97 -3.90 4.48
C LEU A 69 -6.32 -5.36 4.83
N LEU A 70 -5.45 -6.03 5.59
CA LEU A 70 -5.60 -7.45 5.92
C LEU A 70 -6.47 -7.68 7.15
N SER A 71 -6.33 -6.83 8.19
CA SER A 71 -7.06 -7.01 9.46
C SER A 71 -8.22 -6.03 9.67
N GLY A 72 -8.27 -4.93 8.92
CA GLY A 72 -9.23 -3.84 9.14
C GLY A 72 -8.92 -2.95 10.36
N GLU A 73 -7.80 -3.20 11.05
CA GLU A 73 -7.38 -2.38 12.21
C GLU A 73 -7.07 -0.95 11.78
N HIS A 74 -7.56 0.02 12.56
CA HIS A 74 -7.26 1.43 12.37
C HIS A 74 -6.12 1.84 13.30
N VAL A 75 -5.11 2.49 12.75
CA VAL A 75 -3.90 2.90 13.47
C VAL A 75 -3.54 4.34 13.14
N ALA A 76 -3.24 5.14 14.15
CA ALA A 76 -2.69 6.47 13.91
C ALA A 76 -1.23 6.40 13.44
N GLY A 77 -0.91 7.22 12.45
CA GLY A 77 0.42 7.44 11.90
C GLY A 77 1.17 8.58 12.60
N GLY A 78 2.07 9.21 11.86
CA GLY A 78 3.06 10.17 12.37
C GLY A 78 4.16 9.49 13.21
N ARG A 79 4.30 8.16 13.12
CA ARG A 79 5.19 7.39 13.99
C ARG A 79 5.67 6.08 13.35
N TRP A 80 6.80 5.62 13.87
CA TRP A 80 7.31 4.29 13.63
C TRP A 80 6.44 3.24 14.33
N ARG A 81 6.30 2.09 13.67
CA ARG A 81 5.62 0.90 14.16
C ARG A 81 6.55 -0.29 14.01
N ARG A 82 6.39 -1.23 14.94
CA ARG A 82 7.11 -2.49 14.96
C ARG A 82 6.09 -3.60 15.08
N GLU A 83 6.10 -4.50 14.11
CA GLU A 83 5.11 -5.57 13.98
C GLU A 83 5.82 -6.89 13.74
N ASN A 84 5.12 -8.00 13.98
CA ASN A 84 5.61 -9.34 13.70
C ASN A 84 4.60 -10.06 12.81
N HIS A 85 5.05 -10.54 11.66
CA HIS A 85 4.20 -11.14 10.64
C HIS A 85 4.68 -12.54 10.27
N GLY A 86 3.73 -13.45 10.05
CA GLY A 86 3.99 -14.75 9.41
C GLY A 86 4.16 -14.60 7.89
N PHE A 87 4.53 -15.68 7.21
CA PHE A 87 4.84 -15.69 5.78
C PHE A 87 3.70 -15.24 4.84
N GLU A 88 2.45 -15.33 5.29
CA GLU A 88 1.27 -14.98 4.49
C GLU A 88 0.79 -13.53 4.71
N THR A 89 1.49 -12.76 5.55
CA THR A 89 1.09 -11.41 5.93
C THR A 89 2.28 -10.46 5.89
N LEU A 90 1.99 -9.16 5.79
CA LEU A 90 2.95 -8.09 5.96
C LEU A 90 2.21 -6.80 6.34
N PRO A 91 2.92 -5.75 6.77
CA PRO A 91 2.36 -4.42 6.85
C PRO A 91 1.84 -3.95 5.48
N LEU A 92 0.53 -3.87 5.36
CA LEU A 92 -0.18 -3.40 4.19
C LEU A 92 -1.31 -2.47 4.65
N TYR A 93 -1.09 -1.17 4.47
CA TYR A 93 -1.95 -0.14 5.04
C TYR A 93 -2.59 0.72 3.95
N VAL A 94 -3.87 0.98 4.11
CA VAL A 94 -4.68 1.88 3.28
C VAL A 94 -4.58 3.29 3.85
N ARG A 95 -4.26 4.25 2.97
CA ARG A 95 -4.16 5.67 3.32
C ARG A 95 -5.52 6.22 3.75
N PRO A 96 -5.56 7.14 4.74
CA PRO A 96 -6.80 7.82 5.13
C PRO A 96 -7.54 8.42 3.93
N GLY A 97 -8.84 8.15 3.85
CA GLY A 97 -9.72 8.66 2.80
C GLY A 97 -9.58 7.99 1.42
N ALA A 98 -8.74 6.97 1.27
CA ALA A 98 -8.62 6.25 0.01
C ALA A 98 -9.87 5.39 -0.28
N VAL A 99 -10.26 5.37 -1.57
CA VAL A 99 -11.26 4.44 -2.11
C VAL A 99 -10.54 3.46 -3.03
N LEU A 100 -10.65 2.17 -2.73
CA LEU A 100 -9.99 1.11 -3.48
C LEU A 100 -11.00 0.35 -4.34
N ALA A 101 -10.81 0.37 -5.66
CA ALA A 101 -11.56 -0.48 -6.56
C ALA A 101 -11.04 -1.93 -6.46
N TRP A 102 -11.82 -2.79 -5.81
CA TRP A 102 -11.53 -4.20 -5.67
C TRP A 102 -12.07 -5.01 -6.85
N GLY A 103 -11.36 -6.09 -7.17
CA GLY A 103 -11.70 -6.93 -8.31
C GLY A 103 -12.70 -8.03 -7.97
N ALA A 104 -13.52 -8.43 -8.94
CA ALA A 104 -14.46 -9.55 -8.82
C ALA A 104 -13.81 -10.94 -9.01
N ARG A 105 -12.55 -10.99 -9.44
CA ARG A 105 -11.84 -12.22 -9.81
C ARG A 105 -10.45 -12.29 -9.18
N GLU A 106 -10.09 -13.48 -8.74
CA GLU A 106 -8.80 -13.79 -8.10
C GLU A 106 -7.96 -14.81 -8.90
N ASP A 107 -8.55 -15.51 -9.88
CA ASP A 107 -7.88 -16.53 -10.70
C ASP A 107 -7.05 -15.96 -11.86
N ARG A 108 -7.35 -14.73 -12.29
CA ARG A 108 -6.66 -14.06 -13.40
C ARG A 108 -6.70 -12.53 -13.28
N PRO A 109 -5.71 -11.84 -13.86
CA PRO A 109 -5.67 -10.38 -13.80
C PRO A 109 -6.47 -9.66 -14.89
N ASP A 110 -6.75 -10.33 -16.01
CA ASP A 110 -7.37 -9.81 -17.22
C ASP A 110 -8.83 -10.27 -17.33
N TYR A 111 -9.76 -9.36 -17.05
CA TYR A 111 -11.21 -9.54 -17.16
C TYR A 111 -11.86 -8.15 -17.26
N ASP A 112 -13.18 -8.10 -17.48
CA ASP A 112 -13.90 -6.84 -17.42
C ASP A 112 -13.98 -6.35 -15.97
N TYR A 113 -13.28 -5.27 -15.65
CA TYR A 113 -13.22 -4.70 -14.30
C TYR A 113 -14.55 -4.09 -13.82
N PHE A 114 -15.55 -3.96 -14.71
CA PHE A 114 -16.89 -3.54 -14.37
C PHE A 114 -17.87 -4.69 -14.13
N ASP A 115 -17.46 -5.94 -14.41
CA ASP A 115 -18.27 -7.09 -14.03
C ASP A 115 -18.40 -7.14 -12.50
N ALA A 116 -19.65 -7.12 -12.02
CA ALA A 116 -19.91 -7.39 -10.61
C ALA A 116 -19.45 -8.82 -10.29
N ALA A 117 -18.93 -9.03 -9.07
CA ALA A 117 -18.69 -10.38 -8.59
C ALA A 117 -19.99 -11.17 -8.69
N SER A 118 -20.00 -12.19 -9.54
CA SER A 118 -21.10 -13.14 -9.58
C SER A 118 -21.18 -13.79 -8.21
N ASP A 119 -22.29 -13.55 -7.49
CA ASP A 119 -22.64 -14.24 -6.24
C ASP A 119 -22.54 -15.78 -6.38
#